data_AF-A0A929BVQ6-F1
#
_entry.id   AF-A0A929BVQ6-F1
#
_cell.length_a   1.000
_cell.length_b   1.000
_cell.length_c   1.000
_cell.angle_alpha   90.00
_cell.angle_beta   90.00
_cell.angle_gamma   90.00
#
_symmetry.space_group_name_H-M   'P 1'
#
loop_
_entity.id
_entity.type
_entity.pdbx_description
1 polymer ?
#
loop_
_entity_poly.entity_id
_entity_poly.type
_entity_poly.pdbx_seq_one_letter_code
_entity_poly.pdbx_strand_id
1 'polypeptide(L)'
;LMEHSYYRKPPAEIVEILVSGSGPAYAFRDGKVYEVRWNIPGPDRVLYLTYLDGTPFPYKPGNTWYQVIGQSSSISEPEEDTWRFEFLIP
;
A
#
# COMPACT_ATOMS: atom_id res chain seq x y z
N LEU A 1 41.50 -3.83 33.89
CA LEU A 1 40.77 -4.32 32.71
C LEU A 1 39.86 -3.20 32.23
N MET A 2 40.00 -2.73 30.99
CA MET A 2 39.05 -1.78 30.40
C MET A 2 37.86 -2.56 29.86
N GLU A 3 36.64 -2.12 30.17
CA GLU A 3 35.45 -2.61 29.48
C GLU A 3 35.48 -2.16 28.02
N HIS A 4 35.32 -3.12 27.13
CA HIS A 4 35.00 -2.89 25.73
C HIS A 4 33.49 -3.11 25.58
N SER A 5 32.73 -2.03 25.45
CA SER A 5 31.38 -2.13 24.90
C SER A 5 31.46 -1.97 23.38
N TYR A 6 31.07 -3.03 22.68
CA TYR A 6 30.91 -3.02 21.23
C TYR A 6 29.50 -2.53 20.91
N TYR A 7 29.36 -1.35 20.30
CA TYR A 7 28.09 -0.86 19.78
C TYR A 7 28.12 -0.88 18.25
N ARG A 8 27.43 -1.85 17.65
CA ARG A 8 27.16 -1.88 16.21
C ARG A 8 25.67 -1.68 16.01
N LYS A 9 25.26 -0.50 15.55
CA LYS A 9 23.99 -0.34 14.83
C LYS A 9 24.19 -0.94 13.43
N PRO A 10 23.52 -2.05 13.05
CA PRO A 10 23.37 -2.38 11.63
C PRO A 10 22.59 -1.25 10.93
N PRO A 11 22.70 -1.08 9.60
CA PRO A 11 22.08 0.03 8.91
C PRO A 11 20.56 -0.14 9.02
N ALA A 12 19.89 0.65 9.85
CA ALA A 12 18.44 0.72 9.80
C ALA A 12 18.10 1.56 8.56
N GLU A 13 17.56 0.92 7.53
CA GLU A 13 16.95 1.63 6.42
C GLU A 13 15.65 2.24 6.92
N ILE A 14 15.58 3.57 6.92
CA ILE A 14 14.36 4.32 7.24
C ILE A 14 13.82 4.82 5.91
N VAL A 15 12.67 4.28 5.50
CA VAL A 15 11.95 4.75 4.32
C VAL A 15 10.88 5.72 4.78
N GLU A 16 11.02 6.98 4.39
CA GLU A 16 9.95 7.97 4.56
C GLU A 16 8.95 7.84 3.41
N ILE A 17 7.69 7.57 3.73
CA ILE A 17 6.61 7.46 2.74
C ILE A 17 5.72 8.70 2.88
N LEU A 18 5.86 9.63 1.95
CA LEU A 18 4.98 10.79 1.83
C LEU A 18 3.69 10.38 1.10
N VAL A 19 2.65 10.03 1.86
CA VAL A 19 1.37 9.58 1.27
C VAL A 19 0.51 10.80 0.91
N SER A 20 0.71 11.33 -0.29
CA SER A 20 -0.13 12.38 -0.90
C SER A 20 -0.25 12.16 -2.41
N GLY A 21 -1.30 12.70 -3.02
CA GLY A 21 -1.55 12.56 -4.45
C GLY A 21 -2.53 11.43 -4.78
N SER A 22 -2.25 10.68 -5.85
CA SER A 22 -3.10 9.57 -6.26
C SER A 22 -2.31 8.51 -7.03
N GLY A 23 -2.76 7.27 -6.99
CA GLY A 23 -2.08 6.15 -7.66
C GLY A 23 -2.96 4.92 -7.81
N PRO A 24 -2.46 3.89 -8.51
CA PRO A 24 -3.18 2.63 -8.67
C PRO A 24 -3.29 1.89 -7.33
N ALA A 25 -4.37 1.15 -7.15
CA ALA A 25 -4.57 0.23 -6.04
C ALA A 25 -5.51 -0.91 -6.46
N TYR A 26 -5.53 -1.96 -5.64
CA TYR A 26 -6.41 -3.10 -5.80
C TYR A 26 -7.25 -3.22 -4.53
N ALA A 27 -8.57 -3.23 -4.67
CA ALA A 27 -9.49 -3.39 -3.56
C ALA A 27 -10.08 -4.80 -3.56
N PHE A 28 -9.91 -5.50 -2.44
CA PHE A 28 -10.48 -6.83 -2.21
C PHE A 28 -11.79 -6.67 -1.44
N ARG A 29 -12.91 -6.95 -2.08
CA ARG A 29 -14.25 -6.79 -1.49
C ARG A 29 -15.22 -7.77 -2.10
N ASP A 30 -16.11 -8.34 -1.30
CA ASP A 30 -17.18 -9.21 -1.80
C ASP A 30 -16.71 -10.45 -2.56
N GLY A 31 -15.51 -10.95 -2.22
CA GLY A 31 -14.87 -12.06 -2.94
C GLY A 31 -14.37 -11.70 -4.33
N LYS A 32 -14.21 -10.40 -4.63
CA LYS A 32 -13.74 -9.88 -5.92
C LYS A 32 -12.57 -8.92 -5.73
N VAL A 33 -11.80 -8.75 -6.80
CA VAL A 33 -10.75 -7.75 -6.90
C VAL A 33 -11.23 -6.62 -7.81
N TYR A 34 -11.00 -5.39 -7.38
CA TYR A 34 -11.31 -4.20 -8.16
C TYR A 34 -10.04 -3.38 -8.38
N GLU A 35 -9.74 -3.08 -9.64
CA GLU A 35 -8.78 -2.04 -9.98
C GLU A 35 -9.38 -0.68 -9.64
N VAL A 36 -8.67 0.07 -8.79
CA VAL A 36 -9.11 1.35 -8.26
C VAL A 36 -7.95 2.34 -8.27
N ARG A 37 -8.25 3.61 -8.00
CA ARG A 37 -7.25 4.61 -7.67
C ARG A 37 -7.41 5.04 -6.22
N TRP A 38 -6.30 5.11 -5.48
CA TRP A 38 -6.27 5.80 -4.20
C TRP A 38 -6.05 7.29 -4.42
N ASN A 39 -6.64 8.12 -3.55
CA ASN A 39 -6.57 9.57 -3.63
C ASN A 39 -6.41 10.17 -2.23
N ILE A 40 -5.37 10.98 -2.04
CA ILE A 40 -5.13 11.84 -0.89
C ILE A 40 -4.74 13.22 -1.45
N PRO A 41 -5.72 14.06 -1.84
CA PRO A 41 -5.46 15.27 -2.62
C PRO A 41 -4.74 16.39 -1.87
N GLY A 42 -4.53 16.25 -0.56
CA GLY A 42 -3.80 17.22 0.25
C GLY A 42 -3.62 16.74 1.70
N PRO A 43 -2.82 17.46 2.49
CA PRO A 43 -2.43 17.05 3.84
C PRO A 43 -3.61 16.90 4.82
N ASP A 44 -4.69 17.68 4.63
CA ASP A 44 -5.88 17.65 5.49
C ASP A 44 -7.02 16.80 4.90
N ARG A 45 -6.71 15.92 3.94
CA ARG A 45 -7.70 15.11 3.22
C ARG A 45 -7.50 13.64 3.55
N VAL A 46 -8.62 12.96 3.73
CA VAL A 46 -8.61 11.51 3.99
C VAL A 46 -8.46 10.73 2.70
N LEU A 47 -7.87 9.54 2.80
CA LEU A 47 -7.80 8.59 1.69
C LEU A 47 -9.20 8.18 1.25
N TYR A 48 -9.48 8.31 -0.04
CA TYR A 48 -10.64 7.71 -0.68
C TYR A 48 -10.26 6.96 -1.96
N LEU A 49 -11.09 5.99 -2.34
CA LEU A 49 -10.91 5.18 -3.53
C LEU A 49 -11.89 5.62 -4.61
N THR A 50 -11.45 5.57 -5.86
CA THR A 50 -12.30 5.74 -7.04
C THR A 50 -12.12 4.57 -7.99
N TYR A 51 -13.14 4.25 -8.77
CA TYR A 51 -12.98 3.44 -9.96
C TYR A 51 -12.09 4.16 -11.00
N LEU A 52 -11.67 3.43 -12.04
CA LEU A 52 -10.83 3.99 -13.12
C LEU A 52 -11.51 5.12 -13.90
N ASP A 53 -12.84 5.13 -13.93
CA ASP A 53 -13.65 6.21 -14.53
C ASP A 53 -13.78 7.46 -13.63
N GLY A 54 -13.20 7.44 -12.44
CA GLY A 54 -13.22 8.53 -11.46
C GLY A 54 -14.44 8.53 -10.53
N THR A 55 -15.41 7.62 -10.71
CA THR A 55 -16.55 7.51 -9.80
C THR A 55 -16.10 6.96 -8.43
N PRO A 56 -16.72 7.36 -7.31
CA PRO A 56 -16.32 6.88 -5.98
C PRO A 56 -16.48 5.37 -5.82
N PHE A 57 -15.45 4.70 -5.28
CA PHE A 57 -15.54 3.31 -4.88
C PHE A 57 -16.15 3.22 -3.47
N PRO A 58 -17.29 2.53 -3.27
CA PRO A 58 -17.93 2.50 -1.96
C PRO A 58 -17.19 1.61 -0.97
N TYR A 59 -17.11 2.01 0.29
CA TYR A 59 -16.69 1.09 1.35
C TYR A 59 -17.88 0.31 1.90
N LYS A 60 -17.63 -0.89 2.43
CA LYS A 60 -18.64 -1.60 3.23
C LYS A 60 -18.51 -1.25 4.70
N PRO A 61 -19.61 -1.30 5.47
CA PRO A 61 -19.54 -1.19 6.93
C PRO A 61 -18.59 -2.23 7.51
N GLY A 62 -17.75 -1.80 8.46
CA GLY A 62 -16.76 -2.65 9.12
C GLY A 62 -15.35 -2.12 8.98
N ASN A 63 -14.39 -3.03 9.04
CA ASN A 63 -12.97 -2.69 9.03
C ASN A 63 -12.44 -2.67 7.60
N THR A 64 -11.66 -1.63 7.28
CA THR A 64 -10.86 -1.56 6.05
C THR A 64 -9.39 -1.58 6.42
N TRP A 65 -8.63 -2.43 5.76
CA TRP A 65 -7.18 -2.55 5.93
C TRP A 65 -6.49 -2.03 4.67
N TYR A 66 -5.53 -1.13 4.83
CA TYR A 66 -4.67 -0.66 3.75
C TYR A 66 -3.29 -1.25 3.91
N GLN A 67 -2.77 -1.86 2.85
CA GLN A 67 -1.38 -2.26 2.76
C GLN A 67 -0.69 -1.36 1.73
N VAL A 68 0.21 -0.51 2.21
CA VAL A 68 1.08 0.27 1.33
C VAL A 68 2.24 -0.62 0.92
N ILE A 69 2.39 -0.83 -0.37
CA ILE A 69 3.48 -1.61 -0.97
C ILE A 69 4.37 -0.69 -1.79
N GLY A 70 5.61 -1.11 -2.02
CA GLY A 70 6.52 -0.33 -2.85
C GLY A 70 6.11 -0.33 -4.33
N GLN A 71 6.44 0.74 -5.04
CA GLN A 71 6.14 0.92 -6.47
C GLN A 71 6.81 -0.13 -7.37
N SER A 72 7.90 -0.74 -6.90
CA SER A 72 8.60 -1.85 -7.56
C SER A 72 7.97 -3.21 -7.30
N SER A 73 6.95 -3.30 -6.44
CA SER A 73 6.26 -4.56 -6.15
C SER A 73 5.65 -5.16 -7.42
N SER A 74 5.70 -6.48 -7.54
CA SER A 74 5.09 -7.18 -8.66
C SER A 74 3.67 -7.62 -8.30
N ILE A 75 2.76 -7.50 -9.27
CA ILE A 75 1.35 -7.86 -9.13
C ILE A 75 1.01 -8.78 -10.28
N SER A 76 0.45 -9.95 -9.95
CA SER A 76 0.10 -10.96 -10.94
C SER A 76 -1.17 -11.72 -10.53
N GLU A 77 -1.88 -12.21 -11.53
CA GLU A 77 -2.99 -13.15 -11.38
C GLU A 77 -2.59 -14.46 -12.08
N PRO A 78 -1.81 -15.34 -11.41
CA PRO A 78 -1.33 -16.58 -12.02
C PRO A 78 -2.43 -17.53 -12.47
N GLU A 79 -3.59 -17.49 -11.80
CA GLU A 79 -4.80 -18.25 -12.12
C GLU A 79 -6.02 -17.34 -11.92
N GLU A 80 -7.14 -17.63 -12.57
CA GLU A 80 -8.39 -16.86 -12.41
C GLU A 80 -8.76 -16.71 -10.92
N ASP A 81 -9.07 -15.49 -10.50
CA ASP A 81 -9.41 -15.11 -9.13
C ASP A 81 -8.30 -15.38 -8.08
N THR A 82 -7.08 -15.71 -8.52
CA THR A 82 -5.92 -15.95 -7.65
C THR A 82 -4.90 -14.85 -7.80
N TRP A 83 -4.84 -13.94 -6.83
CA TRP A 83 -3.97 -12.76 -6.88
C TRP A 83 -2.71 -12.90 -6.04
N ARG A 84 -1.58 -12.46 -6.59
CA ARG A 84 -0.28 -12.45 -5.91
C ARG A 84 0.35 -11.06 -5.97
N PHE A 85 0.73 -10.58 -4.79
CA PHE A 85 1.51 -9.36 -4.58
C PHE A 85 2.85 -9.75 -3.97
N GLU A 86 3.92 -9.54 -4.73
CA GLU A 86 5.28 -9.70 -4.21
C GLU A 86 5.78 -8.33 -3.76
N PHE A 87 5.86 -8.15 -2.44
CA PHE A 87 6.30 -6.89 -1.86
C PHE A 87 7.79 -6.68 -2.14
N LEU A 88 8.08 -5.59 -2.85
CA LEU A 88 9.42 -5.05 -3.08
C LEU A 88 9.42 -3.57 -2.69
N ILE A 89 10.60 -3.08 -2.33
CA ILE A 89 10.84 -1.66 -2.04
C ILE A 89 11.88 -1.10 -3.02
N PRO A 90 11.78 0.18 -3.40
CA PRO A 90 10.72 1.13 -3.02
C PRO A 90 9.43 0.97 -3.81
#